data_AF-A0A7X9U3R0-F1
#
_entry.id   AF-A0A7X9U3R0-F1
#
_cell.length_a   1.000
_cell.length_b   1.000
_cell.length_c   1.000
_cell.angle_alpha   90.00
_cell.angle_beta   90.00
_cell.angle_gamma   90.00
#
_symmetry.space_group_name_H-M   'P 1'
#
loop_
_entity.id
_entity.type
_entity.pdbx_description
1 polymer ?
#
loop_
_entity_poly.entity_id
_entity_poly.type
_entity_poly.pdbx_seq_one_letter_code
_entity_poly.pdbx_strand_id
1 'polypeptide(L)'
;MDAATKIFEKLGVDASTRFDEKDQDFEYTSCRLEETEQYLDLYKQESTSESEKRVLGCFLFECLNEYVQNNDKQHELFKEVMHLLHRDEYIHETEIEYWTNTEEPNEENWWPITNYILRWKNT
;
A
#
# COMPACT_ATOMS: atom_id res chain seq x y z
N MET A 1 -7.55 -2.02 12.67
CA MET A 1 -6.99 -3.01 13.60
C MET A 1 -7.42 -4.45 13.29
N ASP A 2 -8.70 -4.87 13.39
CA ASP A 2 -9.09 -6.30 13.16
C ASP A 2 -8.62 -6.89 11.81
N ALA A 3 -8.75 -6.14 10.71
CA ALA A 3 -8.27 -6.58 9.39
C ALA A 3 -6.73 -6.70 9.34
N ALA A 4 -6.00 -5.77 9.95
CA ALA A 4 -4.53 -5.82 10.01
C ALA A 4 -4.04 -6.99 10.85
N THR A 5 -4.69 -7.26 11.99
CA THR A 5 -4.41 -8.44 12.81
C THR A 5 -4.57 -9.72 11.99
N LYS A 6 -5.66 -9.87 11.24
CA LYS A 6 -5.89 -11.04 10.37
C LYS A 6 -4.87 -11.16 9.26
N ILE A 7 -4.44 -10.05 8.65
CA ILE A 7 -3.34 -10.05 7.68
C ILE A 7 -2.06 -10.58 8.32
N PHE A 8 -1.67 -10.07 9.49
CA PHE A 8 -0.47 -10.52 10.17
C PHE A 8 -0.58 -11.99 10.62
N GLU A 9 -1.73 -12.45 11.10
CA GLU A 9 -1.99 -13.86 11.37
C GLU A 9 -1.78 -14.74 10.13
N LYS A 10 -2.29 -14.31 8.96
CA LYS A 10 -2.08 -15.02 7.68
C LYS A 10 -0.62 -15.06 7.24
N LEU A 11 0.17 -14.07 7.62
CA LEU A 11 1.63 -14.03 7.40
C LEU A 11 2.43 -14.81 8.46
N GLY A 12 1.77 -15.31 9.51
CA GLY A 12 2.46 -15.93 10.65
C GLY A 12 3.21 -14.92 11.52
N VAL A 13 2.80 -13.67 11.51
CA VAL A 13 3.38 -12.55 12.28
C VAL A 13 2.49 -12.23 13.47
N ASP A 14 3.11 -12.02 14.65
CA ASP A 14 2.41 -11.51 15.82
C ASP A 14 2.09 -10.02 15.64
N ALA A 15 0.80 -9.69 15.51
CA ALA A 15 0.33 -8.32 15.30
C ALA A 15 0.77 -7.35 16.41
N SER A 16 0.93 -7.83 17.65
CA SER A 16 1.38 -6.99 18.77
C SER A 16 2.82 -6.50 18.63
N THR A 17 3.59 -7.10 17.72
CA THR A 17 4.94 -6.65 17.35
C THR A 17 4.95 -5.57 16.27
N ARG A 18 3.77 -5.23 15.72
CA ARG A 18 3.62 -4.33 14.57
C ARG A 18 2.90 -3.05 14.92
N PHE A 19 1.89 -3.13 15.77
CA PHE A 19 1.15 -1.96 16.25
C PHE A 19 0.49 -2.24 17.60
N ASP A 20 0.11 -1.18 18.30
CA ASP A 20 -0.72 -1.22 19.48
C ASP A 20 -1.99 -0.35 19.34
N GLU A 21 -2.84 -0.32 20.37
CA GLU A 21 -4.11 0.40 20.36
C GLU A 21 -3.98 1.93 20.25
N LYS A 22 -2.76 2.48 20.37
CA LYS A 22 -2.45 3.91 20.29
C LYS A 22 -1.97 4.32 18.91
N ASP A 23 -1.68 3.38 18.02
CA ASP A 23 -1.25 3.67 16.66
C ASP A 23 -2.43 4.12 15.80
N GLN A 24 -2.45 5.41 15.47
CA GLN A 24 -3.54 6.03 14.69
C GLN A 24 -3.45 5.72 13.20
N ASP A 25 -2.24 5.58 12.67
CA ASP A 25 -1.95 5.40 11.24
C ASP A 25 -1.21 4.08 10.98
N PHE A 26 -1.61 3.01 11.68
CA PHE A 26 -0.92 1.71 11.62
C PHE A 26 -0.84 1.17 10.17
N GLU A 27 -1.83 1.47 9.32
CA GLU A 27 -1.84 1.06 7.92
C GLU A 27 -0.67 1.62 7.08
N TYR A 28 0.03 2.64 7.58
CA TYR A 28 1.21 3.23 6.92
C TYR A 28 2.51 3.00 7.70
N THR A 29 2.44 2.52 8.95
CA THR A 29 3.64 2.37 9.80
C THR A 29 3.96 0.92 10.18
N SER A 30 2.99 0.00 10.03
CA SER A 30 3.14 -1.38 10.48
C SER A 30 3.62 -2.35 9.39
N CYS A 31 3.59 -1.91 8.13
CA CYS A 31 4.08 -2.69 6.99
C CYS A 31 5.63 -2.70 6.95
N ARG A 32 6.18 -3.66 6.21
CA ARG A 32 7.62 -3.78 5.98
C ARG A 32 7.91 -4.01 4.51
N LEU A 33 8.86 -3.26 3.98
CA LEU A 33 9.24 -3.33 2.58
C LEU A 33 9.60 -4.75 2.12
N GLU A 34 10.30 -5.53 2.95
CA GLU A 34 10.67 -6.92 2.62
C GLU A 34 9.49 -7.89 2.50
N GLU A 35 8.29 -7.50 2.95
CA GLU A 35 7.07 -8.31 2.92
C GLU A 35 6.16 -7.94 1.73
N THR A 36 6.56 -7.00 0.86
CA THR A 36 5.75 -6.50 -0.28
C THR A 36 5.18 -7.62 -1.15
N GLU A 37 6.00 -8.62 -1.51
CA GLU A 37 5.55 -9.79 -2.28
C GLU A 37 4.45 -10.58 -1.55
N GLN A 38 4.60 -10.76 -0.24
CA GLN A 38 3.63 -11.51 0.56
C GLN A 38 2.31 -10.74 0.70
N TYR A 39 2.37 -9.42 0.83
CA TYR A 39 1.18 -8.57 0.82
C TYR A 39 0.43 -8.68 -0.50
N LEU A 40 1.15 -8.66 -1.63
CA LEU A 40 0.57 -8.82 -2.95
C LEU A 40 -0.06 -10.22 -3.13
N ASP A 41 0.61 -11.27 -2.66
CA ASP A 41 0.10 -12.63 -2.72
C ASP A 41 -1.17 -12.79 -1.89
N LEU A 42 -1.21 -12.24 -0.66
CA LEU A 42 -2.42 -12.22 0.15
C LEU A 42 -3.55 -11.45 -0.53
N TYR A 43 -3.25 -10.30 -1.13
CA TYR A 43 -4.24 -9.47 -1.82
C TYR A 43 -4.97 -10.25 -2.93
N LYS A 44 -4.24 -11.10 -3.65
CA LYS A 44 -4.76 -11.91 -4.76
C LYS A 44 -5.62 -13.10 -4.32
N GLN A 45 -5.57 -13.51 -3.05
CA GLN A 45 -6.34 -14.67 -2.58
C GLN A 45 -7.84 -14.37 -2.58
N GLU A 46 -8.63 -15.34 -3.05
CA GLU A 46 -10.11 -15.24 -3.06
C GLU A 46 -10.70 -15.11 -1.65
N SER A 47 -10.01 -15.65 -0.64
CA SER A 47 -10.41 -15.57 0.77
C SER A 47 -10.10 -14.23 1.45
N THR A 48 -9.48 -13.28 0.75
CA THR A 48 -9.14 -11.97 1.30
C THR A 48 -10.34 -11.04 1.19
N SER A 49 -10.86 -10.64 2.34
CA SER A 49 -12.03 -9.77 2.46
C SER A 49 -11.73 -8.34 2.00
N GLU A 50 -12.77 -7.56 1.70
CA GLU A 50 -12.59 -6.17 1.27
C GLU A 50 -11.89 -5.28 2.32
N SER A 51 -12.13 -5.53 3.62
CA SER A 51 -11.45 -4.81 4.70
C SER A 51 -9.96 -5.15 4.77
N GLU A 52 -9.59 -6.41 4.55
CA GLU A 52 -8.19 -6.82 4.44
C GLU A 52 -7.57 -6.24 3.18
N LYS A 53 -8.28 -6.27 2.04
CA LYS A 53 -7.81 -5.65 0.80
C LYS A 53 -7.50 -4.18 1.00
N ARG A 54 -8.37 -3.41 1.68
CA ARG A 54 -8.11 -2.00 1.97
C ARG A 54 -6.79 -1.79 2.71
N VAL A 55 -6.55 -2.53 3.81
CA VAL A 55 -5.30 -2.44 4.56
C VAL A 55 -4.09 -2.88 3.72
N LEU A 56 -4.23 -3.97 2.96
CA LEU A 56 -3.17 -4.42 2.04
C LEU A 56 -2.89 -3.38 0.94
N GLY A 57 -3.91 -2.62 0.50
CA GLY A 57 -3.75 -1.50 -0.42
C GLY A 57 -2.85 -0.41 0.17
N CYS A 58 -3.08 -0.02 1.42
CA CYS A 58 -2.21 0.92 2.14
C CYS A 58 -0.79 0.36 2.28
N PHE A 59 -0.63 -0.89 2.71
CA PHE A 59 0.68 -1.54 2.84
C PHE A 59 1.44 -1.55 1.52
N LEU A 60 0.77 -1.87 0.41
CA LEU A 60 1.36 -1.90 -0.91
C LEU A 60 1.77 -0.50 -1.37
N PHE A 61 0.93 0.52 -1.19
CA PHE A 61 1.31 1.89 -1.53
C PHE A 61 2.52 2.38 -0.72
N GLU A 62 2.50 2.16 0.60
CA GLU A 62 3.59 2.56 1.48
C GLU A 62 4.89 1.86 1.11
N CYS A 63 4.86 0.53 0.91
CA CYS A 63 6.04 -0.22 0.50
C CYS A 63 6.59 0.24 -0.86
N LEU A 64 5.71 0.48 -1.84
CA LEU A 64 6.14 0.99 -3.14
C LEU A 64 6.74 2.41 -3.02
N ASN A 65 6.18 3.25 -2.15
CA ASN A 65 6.68 4.59 -1.85
C ASN A 65 8.06 4.55 -1.20
N GLU A 66 8.21 3.77 -0.13
CA GLU A 66 9.48 3.56 0.56
C GLU A 66 10.54 3.00 -0.39
N TYR A 67 10.17 2.06 -1.27
CA TYR A 67 11.10 1.53 -2.27
C TYR A 67 11.63 2.61 -3.21
N VAL A 68 10.74 3.45 -3.74
CA VAL A 68 11.12 4.56 -4.62
C VAL A 68 12.03 5.54 -3.88
N GLN A 69 11.70 5.88 -2.64
CA GLN A 69 12.52 6.75 -1.79
C GLN A 69 13.94 6.21 -1.60
N ASN A 70 14.06 4.90 -1.35
CA ASN A 70 15.34 4.25 -1.04
C ASN A 70 16.20 3.94 -2.28
N ASN A 71 15.60 3.82 -3.46
CA ASN A 71 16.28 3.31 -4.65
C ASN A 71 16.25 4.26 -5.86
N ASP A 72 15.50 5.38 -5.79
CA ASP A 72 15.27 6.33 -6.88
C ASP A 72 14.78 5.64 -8.18
N LYS A 73 14.01 4.57 -8.03
CA LYS A 73 13.44 3.79 -9.13
C LYS A 73 12.16 3.07 -8.70
N GLN A 74 11.34 2.73 -9.66
CA GLN A 74 10.12 1.95 -9.46
C GLN A 74 10.42 0.49 -9.03
N HIS A 75 9.61 -0.04 -8.09
CA HIS A 75 9.62 -1.45 -7.73
C HIS A 75 9.13 -2.32 -8.90
N GLU A 76 9.67 -3.52 -9.09
CA GLU A 76 9.30 -4.39 -10.22
C GLU A 76 7.81 -4.79 -10.22
N LEU A 77 7.24 -4.99 -9.02
CA LEU A 77 5.81 -5.29 -8.82
C LEU A 77 4.88 -4.09 -9.05
N PHE A 78 5.39 -2.86 -9.22
CA PHE A 78 4.54 -1.66 -9.26
C PHE A 78 3.39 -1.79 -10.25
N LYS A 79 3.68 -2.24 -11.48
CA LYS A 79 2.65 -2.32 -12.52
C LYS A 79 1.56 -3.31 -12.12
N GLU A 80 1.94 -4.45 -11.55
CA GLU A 80 0.96 -5.45 -11.14
C GLU A 80 0.09 -4.94 -9.99
N VAL A 81 0.70 -4.30 -8.99
CA VAL A 81 0.00 -3.68 -7.87
C VAL A 81 -1.00 -2.65 -8.39
N MET A 82 -0.57 -1.71 -9.25
CA MET A 82 -1.46 -0.67 -9.76
C MET A 82 -2.65 -1.23 -10.55
N HIS A 83 -2.45 -2.28 -11.37
CA HIS A 83 -3.56 -2.93 -12.07
C HIS A 83 -4.56 -3.57 -11.09
N LEU A 84 -4.08 -4.21 -10.02
CA LEU A 84 -4.96 -4.84 -9.04
C LEU A 84 -5.73 -3.83 -8.20
N LEU A 85 -5.06 -2.78 -7.71
CA LEU A 85 -5.70 -1.73 -6.92
C LEU A 85 -6.71 -0.96 -7.76
N HIS A 86 -6.41 -0.71 -9.04
CA HIS A 86 -7.37 -0.07 -9.94
C HIS A 86 -8.52 -0.99 -10.36
N ARG A 87 -8.29 -2.29 -10.56
CA ARG A 87 -9.39 -3.25 -10.79
C ARG A 87 -10.38 -3.24 -9.62
N ASP A 88 -9.87 -3.10 -8.41
CA ASP A 88 -10.65 -3.04 -7.19
C ASP A 88 -10.81 -1.57 -6.71
N GLU A 89 -10.89 -0.60 -7.63
CA GLU A 89 -10.87 0.85 -7.35
C GLU A 89 -11.95 1.28 -6.34
N TYR A 90 -13.12 0.65 -6.35
CA TYR A 90 -14.18 0.92 -5.38
C TYR A 90 -13.76 0.69 -3.91
N ILE A 91 -12.68 -0.07 -3.66
CA ILE A 91 -12.09 -0.30 -2.34
C ILE A 91 -11.08 0.79 -1.98
N HIS A 92 -10.35 1.30 -2.98
CA HIS A 92 -9.09 2.05 -2.86
C HIS A 92 -9.14 3.48 -3.40
N GLU A 93 -10.30 3.96 -3.83
CA GLU A 93 -10.46 5.28 -4.46
C GLU A 93 -9.83 6.39 -3.60
N THR A 94 -10.14 6.41 -2.29
CA THR A 94 -9.61 7.40 -1.34
C THR A 94 -8.08 7.34 -1.24
N GLU A 95 -7.50 6.15 -1.17
CA GLU A 95 -6.07 5.93 -1.08
C GLU A 95 -5.39 6.36 -2.40
N ILE A 96 -5.95 5.97 -3.55
CA ILE A 96 -5.46 6.41 -4.86
C ILE A 96 -5.48 7.94 -4.97
N GLU A 97 -6.54 8.60 -4.50
CA GLU A 97 -6.64 10.06 -4.45
C GLU A 97 -5.57 10.66 -3.54
N TYR A 98 -5.38 10.11 -2.32
CA TYR A 98 -4.38 10.55 -1.37
C TYR A 98 -2.96 10.51 -1.96
N TRP A 99 -2.56 9.37 -2.54
CA TRP A 99 -1.23 9.17 -3.11
C TRP A 99 -1.01 9.92 -4.43
N THR A 100 -2.08 10.43 -5.05
CA THR A 100 -2.03 11.28 -6.25
C THR A 100 -2.44 12.72 -6.01
N ASN A 101 -2.55 13.15 -4.75
CA ASN A 101 -2.86 14.54 -4.43
C ASN A 101 -1.65 15.44 -4.76
N THR A 102 -1.87 16.36 -5.71
CA THR A 102 -0.88 17.36 -6.16
C THR A 102 -1.35 18.79 -5.87
N GLU A 103 -2.17 19.00 -4.83
CA GLU A 103 -2.58 20.34 -4.38
C GLU A 103 -1.37 21.15 -3.88
N GLU A 104 -0.35 20.47 -3.35
CA GLU A 104 0.96 21.04 -3.09
C GLU A 104 1.66 21.35 -4.43
N PRO A 105 1.97 22.61 -4.76
CA PRO A 105 2.54 22.96 -6.06
C PRO A 105 4.01 22.55 -6.23
N ASN A 106 4.74 22.30 -5.13
CA ASN A 106 6.13 21.85 -5.22
C ASN A 106 6.22 20.33 -5.33
N GLU A 107 6.63 19.83 -6.50
CA GLU A 107 6.79 18.38 -6.75
C GLU A 107 7.78 17.71 -5.79
N GLU A 108 8.77 18.45 -5.26
CA GLU A 108 9.73 17.92 -4.27
C GLU A 108 9.07 17.56 -2.93
N ASN A 109 7.88 18.08 -2.65
CA ASN A 109 7.10 17.79 -1.45
C ASN A 109 6.07 16.67 -1.67
N TRP A 110 5.94 16.14 -2.88
CA TRP A 110 5.02 15.02 -3.15
C TRP A 110 5.56 13.72 -2.59
N TRP A 111 4.69 12.72 -2.46
CA TRP A 111 5.15 11.37 -2.19
C TRP A 111 6.08 10.90 -3.31
N PRO A 112 7.22 10.27 -2.99
CA PRO A 112 8.14 9.72 -3.98
C PRO A 112 7.46 8.90 -5.09
N ILE A 113 6.40 8.16 -4.75
CA ILE A 113 5.66 7.34 -5.72
C ILE A 113 4.70 8.13 -6.63
N THR A 114 4.26 9.34 -6.26
CA THR A 114 3.18 10.08 -6.93
C THR A 114 3.41 10.21 -8.43
N ASN A 115 4.62 10.58 -8.84
CA ASN A 115 4.97 10.74 -10.26
C ASN A 115 4.85 9.43 -11.06
N TYR A 116 5.12 8.28 -10.43
CA TYR A 116 4.95 6.99 -11.08
C TYR A 116 3.48 6.62 -11.28
N ILE A 117 2.63 6.91 -10.28
CA ILE A 117 1.19 6.65 -10.36
C ILE A 117 0.55 7.54 -11.43
N LEU A 118 0.86 8.84 -11.45
CA LEU A 118 0.35 9.77 -12.45
C LEU A 118 0.72 9.37 -13.88
N ARG A 119 1.96 8.90 -14.10
CA ARG A 119 2.38 8.41 -15.43
C ARG A 119 1.63 7.14 -15.83
N TRP A 120 1.42 6.22 -14.89
CA TRP A 120 0.67 4.99 -15.13
C TRP A 120 -0.82 5.24 -15.45
N LYS A 121 -1.47 6.21 -14.79
CA LYS A 121 -2.86 6.61 -15.11
C LYS A 121 -3.03 7.17 -16.53
N ASN A 122 -1.93 7.64 -17.14
CA ASN A 122 -1.94 8.24 -18.48
C ASN A 122 -1.49 7.27 -19.61
N THR A 123 -1.22 5.99 -19.28
CA THR A 123 -0.88 4.94 -20.26
C THR A 123 -2.08 4.07 -20.59
#